data_AF-A0A662PY03-F1
#
_entry.id   AF-A0A662PY03-F1
#
_cell.length_a   1.000
_cell.length_b   1.000
_cell.length_c   1.000
_cell.angle_alpha   90.00
_cell.angle_beta   90.00
_cell.angle_gamma   90.00
#
_symmetry.space_group_name_H-M   'P 1'
#
loop_
_entity.id
_entity.type
_entity.pdbx_description
1 polymer ?
#
loop_
_entity_poly.entity_id
_entity_poly.type
_entity_poly.pdbx_seq_one_letter_code
_entity_poly.pdbx_strand_id
1 'polypeptide(L)'
;MKPEEVIPGLRALIVKDLVERHGFSRKKVAEILGVTSPAVTLYLQGKRAGDMAKLLRRRGALKLVREFTDHVVERGGKISMPALYDLAFSVITLIEHKVTMDREEGLIDLRRNEIQRLLQLLRERFEIEQKSAEKFMRIASRLRNQALRMLIRMIARDCIKHADIMMLLMSIVESGGEMKIDLPDIELLDKLLSEEKSFHIYGLNEIRKMLPHKLLAILVDCIADDEKKHERILKNLVNYARVSEEKGRAS
;
A
#
# COMPACT_ATOMS: atom_id res chain seq x y z
N MET A 1 -11.09 15.92 19.14
CA MET A 1 -11.59 17.28 19.49
C MET A 1 -11.99 17.28 20.95
N LYS A 2 -12.05 18.44 21.63
CA LYS A 2 -12.55 18.49 23.01
C LYS A 2 -14.03 18.90 23.07
N PRO A 3 -14.83 18.42 24.03
CA PRO A 3 -16.25 18.78 24.15
C PRO A 3 -16.49 20.29 24.22
N GLU A 4 -15.62 21.05 24.88
CA GLU A 4 -15.76 22.50 25.07
C GLU A 4 -15.73 23.27 23.73
N GLU A 5 -15.02 22.72 22.74
CA GLU A 5 -14.92 23.28 21.39
C GLU A 5 -16.18 23.01 20.55
N VAL A 6 -16.83 21.87 20.81
CA VAL A 6 -17.96 21.33 20.04
C VAL A 6 -19.30 21.85 20.57
N ILE A 7 -19.43 21.98 21.89
CA ILE A 7 -20.66 22.38 22.57
C ILE A 7 -21.27 23.68 22.02
N PRO A 8 -20.50 24.76 21.75
CA PRO A 8 -21.07 25.96 21.13
C PRO A 8 -21.71 25.69 19.76
N GLY A 9 -21.11 24.82 18.95
CA GLY A 9 -21.66 24.41 17.66
C GLY A 9 -22.91 23.54 17.80
N LEU A 10 -22.93 22.62 18.78
CA LEU A 10 -24.11 21.82 19.10
C LEU A 10 -25.27 22.69 19.58
N ARG A 11 -25.00 23.67 20.46
CA ARG A 11 -26.03 24.63 20.89
C ARG A 11 -26.63 25.36 19.70
N ALA A 12 -25.83 25.75 18.71
CA ALA A 12 -26.34 26.38 17.49
C ALA A 12 -27.27 25.44 16.69
N LEU A 13 -26.89 24.17 16.53
CA LEU A 13 -27.70 23.16 15.85
C LEU A 13 -28.98 22.83 16.62
N ILE A 14 -28.91 22.68 17.94
CA ILE A 14 -30.05 22.44 18.84
C ILE A 14 -31.03 23.61 18.78
N VAL A 15 -30.54 24.85 18.91
CA VAL A 15 -31.39 26.06 18.79
C VAL A 15 -32.13 26.05 17.47
N LYS A 16 -31.41 25.77 16.38
CA LYS A 16 -32.00 25.75 15.04
C LYS A 16 -33.09 24.69 14.93
N ASP A 17 -32.83 23.48 15.40
CA ASP A 17 -33.77 22.37 15.35
C ASP A 17 -35.02 22.61 16.24
N LEU A 18 -34.84 23.12 17.46
CA LEU A 18 -35.95 23.44 18.36
C LEU A 18 -36.87 24.56 17.83
N VAL A 19 -36.32 25.53 17.11
CA VAL A 19 -37.12 26.63 16.51
C VAL A 19 -37.76 26.19 15.21
N GLU A 20 -37.00 25.57 14.30
CA GLU A 20 -37.47 25.28 12.94
C GLU A 20 -38.33 24.01 12.87
N ARG A 21 -37.98 22.96 13.62
CA ARG A 21 -38.69 21.67 13.58
C ARG A 21 -39.76 21.55 14.66
N HIS A 22 -39.47 22.04 15.86
CA HIS A 22 -40.38 21.95 17.01
C HIS A 22 -41.19 23.24 17.28
N GLY A 23 -40.94 24.32 16.51
CA GLY A 23 -41.75 25.53 16.55
C GLY A 23 -41.63 26.35 17.84
N PHE A 24 -40.62 26.09 18.69
CA PHE A 24 -40.50 26.80 19.96
C PHE A 24 -40.11 28.27 19.80
N SER A 25 -40.67 29.11 20.67
CA SER A 25 -40.31 30.52 20.74
C SER A 25 -38.87 30.69 21.26
N ARG A 26 -38.21 31.79 20.88
CA ARG A 26 -36.84 32.10 21.35
C ARG A 26 -36.73 32.14 22.87
N LYS A 27 -37.79 32.61 23.55
CA LYS A 27 -37.87 32.62 25.02
C LYS A 27 -37.86 31.20 25.59
N LYS A 28 -38.67 30.32 25.01
CA LYS A 28 -38.74 28.92 25.46
C LYS A 28 -37.42 28.18 25.21
N VAL A 29 -36.79 28.41 24.07
CA VAL A 29 -35.48 27.82 23.73
C VAL A 29 -34.39 28.31 24.68
N ALA A 30 -34.41 29.60 25.06
CA ALA A 30 -33.49 30.16 26.04
C ALA A 30 -33.64 29.48 27.42
N GLU A 31 -34.87 29.24 27.87
CA GLU A 31 -35.17 28.51 29.10
C GLU A 31 -34.64 27.07 29.04
N ILE A 32 -34.92 26.34 27.96
CA ILE A 32 -34.48 24.95 27.76
C ILE A 32 -32.95 24.83 27.79
N LEU A 33 -32.23 25.72 27.11
CA LEU A 33 -30.77 25.67 27.02
C LEU A 33 -30.05 26.29 28.22
N GLY A 34 -30.78 26.96 29.13
CA GLY A 34 -30.18 27.70 30.24
C GLY A 34 -29.32 28.88 29.77
N VAL A 35 -29.72 29.56 28.70
CA VAL A 35 -29.01 30.71 28.11
C VAL A 35 -29.95 31.92 28.00
N THR A 36 -29.43 33.07 27.56
CA THR A 36 -30.23 34.28 27.37
C THR A 36 -30.91 34.32 25.99
N SER A 37 -32.06 34.99 25.87
CA SER A 37 -32.74 35.18 24.57
C SER A 37 -31.87 35.85 23.49
N PRO A 38 -30.98 36.81 23.82
CA PRO A 38 -29.97 37.31 22.87
C PRO A 38 -29.00 36.22 22.40
N ALA A 39 -28.56 35.32 23.28
CA ALA A 39 -27.67 34.22 22.89
C ALA A 39 -28.34 33.28 21.87
N VAL A 40 -29.63 32.98 22.03
CA VAL A 40 -30.43 32.22 21.06
C VAL A 40 -30.45 32.92 19.70
N THR A 41 -30.61 34.25 19.68
CA THR A 41 -30.61 35.03 18.44
C THR A 41 -29.25 34.98 17.73
N LEU A 42 -28.15 35.07 18.50
CA LEU A 42 -26.79 34.96 17.94
C LEU A 42 -26.49 33.57 17.35
N TYR A 43 -27.03 32.51 17.96
CA TYR A 43 -26.94 31.16 17.42
C TYR A 43 -27.72 30.99 16.11
N LEU A 44 -28.98 31.46 16.06
CA LEU A 44 -29.80 31.41 14.85
C LEU A 44 -29.19 32.19 13.68
N GLN A 45 -28.60 33.36 13.95
CA GLN A 45 -27.93 34.18 12.95
C GLN A 45 -26.57 33.61 12.51
N GLY A 46 -26.09 32.53 13.13
CA GLY A 46 -24.76 31.96 12.88
C GLY A 46 -23.60 32.84 13.35
N LYS A 47 -23.87 33.98 14.00
CA LYS A 47 -22.86 34.89 14.58
C LYS A 47 -22.14 34.28 15.78
N ARG A 48 -22.72 33.23 16.38
CA ARG A 48 -22.08 32.43 17.42
C ARG A 48 -21.92 30.99 16.96
N ALA A 49 -20.65 30.55 16.90
CA ALA A 49 -20.26 29.17 16.55
C ALA A 49 -20.81 28.66 15.20
N GLY A 50 -21.08 29.54 14.25
CA GLY A 50 -21.62 29.18 12.92
C GLY A 50 -20.72 28.23 12.14
N ASP A 51 -19.41 28.44 12.17
CA ASP A 51 -18.46 27.58 11.45
C ASP A 51 -18.35 26.19 12.07
N MET A 52 -18.35 26.11 13.40
CA MET A 52 -18.41 24.83 14.11
C MET A 52 -19.71 24.09 13.81
N ALA A 53 -20.86 24.77 13.83
CA ALA A 53 -22.15 24.17 13.49
C ALA A 53 -22.17 23.61 12.05
N LYS A 54 -21.59 24.34 11.08
CA LYS A 54 -21.44 23.86 9.69
C LYS A 54 -20.55 22.62 9.62
N LEU A 55 -19.42 22.60 10.31
CA LEU A 55 -18.50 21.46 10.35
C LEU A 55 -19.20 20.21 10.91
N LEU A 56 -19.85 20.34 12.07
CA LEU A 56 -20.60 19.27 12.72
C LEU A 56 -21.71 18.72 11.80
N ARG A 57 -22.45 19.61 11.13
CA ARG A 57 -23.47 19.20 10.16
C ARG A 57 -22.87 18.41 8.99
N ARG A 58 -21.79 18.89 8.38
CA ARG A 58 -21.10 18.19 7.29
C ARG A 58 -20.60 16.80 7.71
N ARG A 59 -20.14 16.67 8.95
CA ARG A 59 -19.64 15.40 9.48
C ARG A 59 -20.76 14.43 9.92
N GLY A 60 -22.03 14.83 9.87
CA GLY A 60 -23.18 13.96 10.13
C GLY A 60 -23.75 14.04 11.54
N ALA A 61 -23.37 15.04 12.35
CA ALA A 61 -23.88 15.22 13.71
C ALA A 61 -25.39 15.52 13.77
N LEU A 62 -26.01 15.89 12.63
CA LEU A 62 -27.41 16.33 12.59
C LEU A 62 -28.40 15.27 13.07
N LYS A 63 -28.11 13.98 12.82
CA LYS A 63 -28.97 12.88 13.27
C LYS A 63 -29.01 12.80 14.80
N LEU A 64 -27.82 12.75 15.42
CA LEU A 64 -27.67 12.73 16.88
C LEU A 64 -28.28 13.97 17.55
N VAL A 65 -28.12 15.15 16.93
CA VAL A 65 -28.74 16.39 17.45
C VAL A 65 -30.26 16.31 17.41
N ARG A 66 -30.85 15.73 16.36
CA ARG A 66 -32.32 15.58 16.23
C ARG A 66 -32.89 14.59 17.25
N GLU A 67 -32.26 13.44 17.39
CA GLU A 67 -32.64 12.44 18.39
C GLU A 67 -32.56 13.05 19.80
N PHE A 68 -31.50 13.82 20.06
CA PHE A 68 -31.35 14.52 21.33
C PHE A 68 -32.45 15.57 21.56
N THR A 69 -32.78 16.40 20.57
CA THR A 69 -33.82 17.42 20.73
C THR A 69 -35.21 16.81 20.85
N ASP A 70 -35.49 15.69 20.19
CA ASP A 70 -36.75 14.95 20.34
C ASP A 70 -36.93 14.49 21.79
N HIS A 71 -35.91 13.89 22.40
CA HIS A 71 -35.94 13.49 23.81
C HIS A 71 -36.07 14.67 24.78
N VAL A 72 -35.46 15.82 24.46
CA VAL A 72 -35.61 17.04 25.27
C VAL A 72 -37.04 17.57 25.20
N VAL A 73 -37.67 17.52 24.03
CA VAL A 73 -39.07 17.94 23.84
C VAL A 73 -40.02 17.01 24.59
N GLU A 74 -39.82 15.70 24.50
CA GLU A 74 -40.63 14.68 25.16
C GLU A 74 -40.55 14.76 26.69
N ARG A 75 -39.34 14.85 27.26
CA ARG A 75 -39.16 14.98 28.72
C ARG A 75 -39.56 16.35 29.26
N GLY A 76 -39.38 17.38 28.45
CA GLY A 76 -39.48 18.77 28.88
C GLY A 76 -38.38 19.17 29.89
N GLY A 77 -38.35 20.46 30.23
CA GLY A 77 -37.40 21.02 31.19
C GLY A 77 -36.10 21.56 30.57
N LYS A 78 -35.08 21.73 31.41
CA LYS A 78 -33.78 22.30 31.01
C LYS A 78 -32.79 21.20 30.63
N ILE A 79 -32.03 21.43 29.57
CA ILE A 79 -30.88 20.60 29.22
C ILE A 79 -29.81 20.77 30.29
N SER A 80 -29.44 19.65 30.94
CA SER A 80 -28.35 19.63 31.90
C SER A 80 -27.00 19.65 31.18
N MET A 81 -25.96 20.16 31.84
CA MET A 81 -24.61 20.12 31.27
C MET A 81 -24.14 18.69 30.99
N PRO A 82 -24.32 17.69 31.88
CA PRO A 82 -23.97 16.30 31.58
C PRO A 82 -24.58 15.80 30.26
N ALA A 83 -25.88 16.01 30.03
CA ALA A 83 -26.54 15.58 28.80
C ALA A 83 -25.94 16.24 27.54
N LEU A 84 -25.52 17.51 27.66
CA LEU A 84 -24.88 18.23 26.56
C LEU A 84 -23.44 17.73 26.31
N TYR A 85 -22.71 17.33 27.35
CA TYR A 85 -21.40 16.69 27.23
C TYR A 85 -21.53 15.29 26.63
N ASP A 86 -22.55 14.51 26.99
CA ASP A 86 -22.80 13.17 26.42
C ASP A 86 -23.07 13.25 24.91
N LEU A 87 -23.88 14.24 24.49
CA LEU A 87 -24.10 14.52 23.07
C LEU A 87 -22.79 14.94 22.38
N ALA A 88 -21.99 15.80 23.03
CA ALA A 88 -20.70 16.22 22.48
C ALA A 88 -19.75 15.04 22.31
N PHE A 89 -19.66 14.15 23.29
CA PHE A 89 -18.85 12.94 23.22
C PHE A 89 -19.31 12.02 22.08
N SER A 90 -20.61 11.75 21.99
CA SER A 90 -21.20 10.92 20.93
C SER A 90 -20.91 11.46 19.53
N VAL A 91 -20.98 12.79 19.37
CA VAL A 91 -20.66 13.46 18.10
C VAL A 91 -19.16 13.42 17.81
N ILE A 92 -18.30 13.60 18.81
CA ILE A 92 -16.85 13.48 18.65
C ILE A 92 -16.49 12.05 18.21
N THR A 93 -17.02 11.01 18.87
CA THR A 93 -16.79 9.61 18.52
C THR A 93 -17.27 9.31 17.09
N LEU A 94 -18.43 9.81 16.68
CA LEU A 94 -18.93 9.69 15.30
C LEU A 94 -17.95 10.30 14.28
N ILE A 95 -17.42 11.49 14.59
CA ILE A 95 -16.48 12.20 13.72
C ILE A 95 -15.15 11.46 13.64
N GLU A 96 -14.64 10.98 14.77
CA GLU A 96 -13.40 10.22 14.86
C GLU A 96 -13.50 8.91 14.08
N HIS A 97 -14.60 8.15 14.23
CA HIS A 97 -14.85 6.95 13.43
C HIS A 97 -14.88 7.23 11.93
N LYS A 98 -15.56 8.28 11.48
CA LYS A 98 -15.58 8.66 10.06
C LYS A 98 -14.20 9.03 9.53
N VAL A 99 -13.40 9.76 10.30
CA VAL A 99 -12.04 10.13 9.90
C VAL A 99 -11.13 8.90 9.78
N THR A 100 -11.30 7.91 10.66
CA THR A 100 -10.55 6.64 10.57
C THR A 100 -10.96 5.84 9.32
N MET A 101 -12.26 5.73 9.04
CA MET A 101 -12.74 5.03 7.84
C MET A 101 -12.31 5.71 6.53
N ASP A 102 -12.44 7.04 6.43
CA ASP A 102 -12.00 7.80 5.25
C ASP A 102 -10.48 7.64 4.98
N ARG A 103 -9.68 7.46 6.04
CA ARG A 103 -8.22 7.25 5.94
C ARG A 103 -7.86 5.83 5.50
N GLU A 104 -8.53 4.82 6.05
CA GLU A 104 -8.31 3.42 5.68
C GLU A 104 -8.70 3.17 4.22
N GLU A 105 -9.83 3.72 3.78
CA GLU A 105 -10.32 3.59 2.40
C GLU A 105 -9.37 4.26 1.39
N GLY A 106 -8.83 5.44 1.72
CA GLY A 106 -7.81 6.11 0.90
C GLY A 106 -6.47 5.36 0.84
N LEU A 107 -6.04 4.71 1.93
CA LEU A 107 -4.82 3.90 1.94
C LEU A 107 -4.95 2.61 1.12
N ILE A 108 -6.14 1.99 1.15
CA ILE A 108 -6.44 0.79 0.35
C ILE A 108 -6.45 1.14 -1.14
N ASP A 109 -7.03 2.28 -1.51
CA ASP A 109 -7.06 2.74 -2.91
C ASP A 109 -5.65 3.06 -3.45
N LEU A 110 -4.81 3.72 -2.64
CA LEU A 110 -3.41 3.98 -3.00
C LEU A 110 -2.62 2.69 -3.23
N ARG A 111 -2.70 1.71 -2.31
CA ARG A 111 -2.01 0.41 -2.50
C ARG A 111 -2.52 -0.34 -3.73
N ARG A 112 -3.83 -0.31 -3.98
CA ARG A 112 -4.41 -0.93 -5.17
C ARG A 112 -3.89 -0.30 -6.46
N ASN A 113 -3.78 1.03 -6.50
CA ASN A 113 -3.23 1.76 -7.63
C ASN A 113 -1.73 1.45 -7.85
N GLU A 114 -0.94 1.33 -6.78
CA GLU A 114 0.48 0.94 -6.87
C GLU A 114 0.66 -0.48 -7.42
N ILE A 115 -0.15 -1.44 -6.95
CA ILE A 115 -0.12 -2.83 -7.43
C ILE A 115 -0.49 -2.89 -8.92
N GLN A 116 -1.54 -2.19 -9.34
CA GLN A 116 -1.94 -2.12 -10.74
C GLN A 116 -0.84 -1.53 -11.62
N ARG A 117 -0.19 -0.46 -11.14
CA ARG A 117 0.95 0.15 -11.86
C ARG A 117 2.14 -0.81 -11.97
N LEU A 118 2.46 -1.54 -10.90
CA LEU A 118 3.52 -2.55 -10.93
C LEU A 118 3.22 -3.66 -11.94
N LEU A 119 1.99 -4.19 -11.94
CA LEU A 119 1.57 -5.21 -12.89
C LEU A 119 1.64 -4.71 -14.33
N GLN A 120 1.25 -3.46 -14.57
CA GLN A 120 1.35 -2.86 -15.91
C GLN A 120 2.81 -2.79 -16.40
N LEU A 121 3.74 -2.34 -15.55
CA LEU A 121 5.17 -2.28 -15.89
C LEU A 121 5.76 -3.67 -16.16
N LEU A 122 5.38 -4.67 -15.37
CA LEU A 122 5.82 -6.06 -15.57
C LEU A 122 5.30 -6.63 -16.89
N ARG A 123 4.03 -6.36 -17.24
CA ARG A 123 3.42 -6.80 -18.51
C ARG A 123 4.11 -6.17 -19.72
N GLU A 124 4.33 -4.86 -19.69
CA GLU A 124 5.05 -4.15 -20.75
C GLU A 124 6.46 -4.72 -20.94
N ARG A 125 7.16 -4.99 -19.84
CA ARG A 125 8.52 -5.55 -19.91
C ARG A 125 8.53 -6.99 -20.42
N PHE A 126 7.59 -7.83 -19.96
CA PHE A 126 7.41 -9.19 -20.45
C PHE A 126 7.25 -9.22 -21.97
N GLU A 127 6.39 -8.38 -22.54
CA GLU A 127 6.19 -8.31 -23.99
C GLU A 127 7.47 -7.91 -24.75
N ILE A 128 8.24 -6.96 -24.21
CA ILE A 128 9.51 -6.52 -24.81
C ILE A 128 10.51 -7.67 -24.83
N GLU A 129 10.65 -8.41 -23.73
CA GLU A 129 11.57 -9.55 -23.63
C GLU A 129 11.14 -10.68 -24.59
N GLN A 130 9.85 -10.99 -24.68
CA GLN A 130 9.32 -12.00 -25.61
C GLN A 130 9.59 -11.62 -27.07
N LYS A 131 9.26 -10.38 -27.48
CA LYS A 131 9.52 -9.87 -28.83
C LYS A 131 11.02 -9.89 -29.16
N SER A 132 11.88 -9.58 -28.19
CA SER A 132 13.33 -9.61 -28.34
C SER A 132 13.86 -11.04 -28.51
N ALA A 133 13.39 -11.99 -27.68
CA ALA A 133 13.74 -13.40 -27.80
C ALA A 133 13.41 -13.96 -29.18
N GLU A 134 12.19 -13.71 -29.68
CA GLU A 134 11.78 -14.13 -31.02
C GLU A 134 12.69 -13.55 -32.10
N LYS A 135 13.00 -12.24 -32.03
CA LYS A 135 13.86 -11.57 -33.00
C LYS A 135 15.26 -12.19 -33.01
N PHE A 136 15.87 -12.41 -31.84
CA PHE A 136 17.19 -13.04 -31.75
C PHE A 136 17.17 -14.49 -32.24
N MET A 137 16.14 -15.28 -31.93
CA MET A 137 16.02 -16.65 -32.46
C MET A 137 15.89 -16.67 -33.99
N ARG A 138 15.12 -15.75 -34.58
CA ARG A 138 15.01 -15.59 -36.04
C ARG A 138 16.37 -15.25 -36.66
N ILE A 139 17.12 -14.32 -36.07
CA ILE A 139 18.48 -13.97 -36.52
C ILE A 139 19.39 -15.20 -36.43
N ALA A 140 19.42 -15.89 -35.29
CA ALA A 140 20.25 -17.07 -35.08
C ALA A 140 19.96 -18.18 -36.10
N SER A 141 18.70 -18.41 -36.46
CA SER A 141 18.32 -19.43 -37.44
C SER A 141 18.95 -19.24 -38.83
N ARG A 142 19.28 -17.99 -39.19
CA ARG A 142 19.83 -17.62 -40.51
C ARG A 142 21.36 -17.58 -40.53
N LEU A 143 22.02 -17.54 -39.37
CA LEU A 143 23.47 -17.45 -39.28
C LEU A 143 24.12 -18.79 -39.61
N ARG A 144 25.11 -18.79 -40.50
CA ARG A 144 25.89 -20.01 -40.84
C ARG A 144 27.04 -20.27 -39.85
N ASN A 145 27.69 -19.23 -39.34
CA ASN A 145 28.76 -19.35 -38.35
C ASN A 145 28.22 -19.85 -37.02
N GLN A 146 28.71 -20.99 -36.55
CA GLN A 146 28.20 -21.66 -35.34
C GLN A 146 28.47 -20.87 -34.05
N ALA A 147 29.66 -20.26 -33.92
CA ALA A 147 30.01 -19.48 -32.73
C ALA A 147 29.13 -18.23 -32.60
N LEU A 148 28.93 -17.49 -33.70
CA LEU A 148 28.03 -16.33 -33.70
C LEU A 148 26.58 -16.74 -33.50
N ARG A 149 26.14 -17.86 -34.10
CA ARG A 149 24.81 -18.43 -33.85
C ARG A 149 24.61 -18.74 -32.37
N MET A 150 25.63 -19.28 -31.69
CA MET A 150 25.57 -19.58 -30.26
C MET A 150 25.41 -18.30 -29.44
N LEU A 151 26.24 -17.28 -29.67
CA LEU A 151 26.15 -16.00 -28.96
C LEU A 151 24.75 -15.38 -29.06
N ILE A 152 24.17 -15.35 -30.26
CA ILE A 152 22.81 -14.81 -30.44
C ILE A 152 21.75 -15.69 -29.74
N ARG A 153 21.92 -17.02 -29.73
CA ARG A 153 21.01 -17.92 -28.99
C ARG A 153 21.11 -17.72 -27.48
N MET A 154 22.28 -17.42 -26.94
CA MET A 154 22.44 -17.12 -25.52
C MET A 154 21.64 -15.89 -25.12
N ILE A 155 21.76 -14.80 -25.88
CA ILE A 155 20.96 -13.57 -25.68
C ILE A 155 19.46 -13.88 -25.75
N ALA A 156 19.04 -14.67 -26.73
CA ALA A 156 17.64 -15.06 -26.87
C ALA A 156 17.14 -15.88 -25.66
N ARG A 157 17.96 -16.79 -25.12
CA ARG A 157 17.64 -17.58 -23.93
C ARG A 157 17.54 -16.71 -22.69
N ASP A 158 18.38 -15.69 -22.56
CA ASP A 158 18.29 -14.73 -21.46
C ASP A 158 17.01 -13.92 -21.52
N CYS A 159 16.59 -13.46 -22.71
CA CYS A 159 15.28 -12.82 -22.87
C CYS A 159 14.12 -13.74 -22.45
N ILE A 160 14.19 -15.04 -22.79
CA ILE A 160 13.18 -16.02 -22.33
C ILE A 160 13.21 -16.14 -20.80
N LYS A 161 14.39 -16.33 -20.20
CA LYS A 161 14.54 -16.36 -18.74
C LYS A 161 13.98 -15.10 -18.07
N HIS A 162 14.21 -13.92 -18.63
CA HIS A 162 13.67 -12.67 -18.11
C HIS A 162 12.14 -12.67 -18.15
N ALA A 163 11.55 -13.10 -19.27
CA ALA A 163 10.10 -13.20 -19.41
C ALA A 163 9.50 -14.15 -18.35
N ASP A 164 10.11 -15.30 -18.11
CA ASP A 164 9.69 -16.26 -17.08
C ASP A 164 9.75 -15.65 -15.66
N ILE A 165 10.82 -14.90 -15.35
CA ILE A 165 10.93 -14.17 -14.08
C ILE A 165 9.82 -13.15 -13.94
N MET A 166 9.52 -12.37 -15.00
CA MET A 166 8.42 -11.39 -14.96
C MET A 166 7.07 -12.08 -14.74
N MET A 167 6.84 -13.24 -15.35
CA MET A 167 5.61 -14.03 -15.13
C MET A 167 5.47 -14.49 -13.69
N LEU A 168 6.55 -15.00 -13.09
CA LEU A 168 6.55 -15.38 -11.68
C LEU A 168 6.25 -14.17 -10.77
N LEU A 169 6.90 -13.03 -11.03
CA LEU A 169 6.67 -11.79 -10.28
C LEU A 169 5.21 -11.32 -10.40
N MET A 170 4.64 -11.33 -11.61
CA MET A 170 3.23 -10.98 -11.83
C MET A 170 2.30 -11.91 -11.03
N SER A 171 2.54 -13.22 -11.09
CA SER A 171 1.73 -14.20 -10.36
C SER A 171 1.77 -13.99 -8.85
N ILE A 172 2.94 -13.70 -8.28
CA ILE A 172 3.10 -13.45 -6.84
C ILE A 172 2.44 -12.13 -6.44
N VAL A 173 2.55 -11.09 -7.27
CA VAL A 173 1.91 -9.80 -7.00
C VAL A 173 0.38 -9.93 -7.08
N GLU A 174 -0.13 -10.69 -8.05
CA GLU A 174 -1.57 -10.96 -8.21
C GLU A 174 -2.14 -11.79 -7.06
N SER A 175 -1.34 -12.69 -6.45
CA SER A 175 -1.73 -13.45 -5.26
C SER A 175 -1.58 -12.67 -3.94
N GLY A 176 -1.31 -11.36 -4.00
CA GLY A 176 -1.15 -10.53 -2.79
C GLY A 176 0.18 -10.72 -2.07
N GLY A 177 1.18 -11.31 -2.73
CA GLY A 177 2.51 -11.54 -2.18
C GLY A 177 2.66 -12.83 -1.37
N GLU A 178 1.63 -13.69 -1.35
CA GLU A 178 1.71 -14.98 -0.67
C GLU A 178 2.67 -15.92 -1.40
N MET A 179 3.70 -16.39 -0.69
CA MET A 179 4.67 -17.35 -1.20
C MET A 179 5.01 -18.38 -0.12
N LYS A 180 4.87 -19.67 -0.45
CA LYS A 180 5.42 -20.76 0.35
C LYS A 180 6.89 -20.94 -0.05
N ILE A 181 7.76 -20.88 0.95
CA ILE A 181 9.20 -20.98 0.73
C ILE A 181 9.66 -22.34 1.23
N ASP A 182 10.14 -23.16 0.30
CA ASP A 182 10.80 -24.43 0.57
C ASP A 182 12.30 -24.25 0.29
N LEU A 183 13.09 -24.10 1.35
CA LEU A 183 14.52 -23.85 1.25
C LEU A 183 15.30 -25.17 1.34
N PRO A 184 16.33 -25.36 0.49
CA PRO A 184 17.30 -26.42 0.72
C PRO A 184 18.04 -26.20 2.05
N ASP A 185 18.57 -27.30 2.61
CA ASP A 185 19.41 -27.28 3.81
C ASP A 185 20.61 -26.33 3.64
N ILE A 186 20.93 -25.58 4.69
CA ILE A 186 22.07 -24.66 4.74
C ILE A 186 23.37 -25.41 4.46
N GLU A 187 23.56 -26.63 4.99
CA GLU A 187 24.78 -27.41 4.73
C GLU A 187 24.95 -27.71 3.23
N LEU A 188 23.84 -28.04 2.55
CA LEU A 188 23.84 -28.26 1.11
C LEU A 188 24.13 -26.96 0.34
N LEU A 189 23.53 -25.84 0.73
CA LEU A 189 23.78 -24.54 0.10
C LEU A 189 25.22 -24.06 0.29
N ASP A 190 25.79 -24.24 1.48
CA ASP A 190 27.19 -23.91 1.76
C ASP A 190 28.14 -24.80 0.95
N LYS A 191 27.82 -26.10 0.82
CA LYS A 191 28.57 -27.00 -0.06
C LYS A 191 28.54 -26.52 -1.51
N LEU A 192 27.36 -26.24 -2.08
CA LEU A 192 27.22 -25.74 -3.45
C LEU A 192 27.99 -24.42 -3.65
N LEU A 193 27.92 -23.49 -2.69
CA LEU A 193 28.68 -22.24 -2.74
C LEU A 193 30.21 -22.49 -2.69
N SER A 194 30.65 -23.46 -1.90
CA SER A 194 32.08 -23.82 -1.81
C SER A 194 32.59 -24.47 -3.10
N GLU A 195 31.77 -25.32 -3.72
CA GLU A 195 32.06 -25.95 -5.02
C GLU A 195 32.17 -24.86 -6.09
N GLU A 196 31.18 -23.98 -6.22
CA GLU A 196 31.20 -22.87 -7.18
C GLU A 196 32.45 -21.99 -7.02
N LYS A 197 32.86 -21.70 -5.79
CA LYS A 197 34.09 -20.94 -5.50
C LYS A 197 35.38 -21.68 -5.88
N SER A 198 35.38 -23.00 -5.77
CA SER A 198 36.53 -23.84 -6.07
C SER A 198 36.73 -24.03 -7.57
N PHE A 199 35.64 -23.97 -8.35
CA PHE A 199 35.67 -24.01 -9.82
C PHE A 199 35.96 -22.65 -10.48
N HIS A 200 36.24 -21.59 -9.71
CA HIS A 200 36.45 -20.24 -10.25
C HIS A 200 37.59 -20.12 -11.25
N ILE A 201 37.23 -19.89 -12.51
CA ILE A 201 38.02 -19.28 -13.63
C ILE A 201 39.42 -19.88 -13.84
N TYR A 202 39.76 -20.98 -13.20
CA TYR A 202 41.06 -21.62 -13.35
C TYR A 202 41.10 -22.25 -14.73
N GLY A 203 41.99 -21.74 -15.58
CA GLY A 203 42.14 -22.19 -16.96
C GLY A 203 41.26 -21.46 -17.97
N LEU A 204 40.19 -20.73 -17.59
CA LEU A 204 39.37 -20.02 -18.59
C LEU A 204 40.15 -18.87 -19.25
N ASN A 205 41.00 -18.17 -18.51
CA ASN A 205 41.84 -17.11 -19.06
C ASN A 205 42.91 -17.66 -20.02
N GLU A 206 43.47 -18.82 -19.69
CA GLU A 206 44.44 -19.57 -20.48
C GLU A 206 43.78 -20.09 -21.76
N ILE A 207 42.62 -20.74 -21.63
CA ILE A 207 41.80 -21.18 -22.77
C ILE A 207 41.49 -19.98 -23.68
N ARG A 208 41.04 -18.86 -23.12
CA ARG A 208 40.74 -17.64 -23.87
C ARG A 208 41.93 -17.15 -24.69
N LYS A 209 43.15 -17.20 -24.14
CA LYS A 209 44.39 -16.79 -24.83
C LYS A 209 44.82 -17.79 -25.91
N MET A 210 44.51 -19.06 -25.74
CA MET A 210 44.86 -20.13 -26.69
C MET A 210 43.87 -20.24 -27.86
N LEU A 211 42.70 -19.62 -27.77
CA LEU A 211 41.69 -19.70 -28.82
C LEU A 211 42.10 -18.90 -30.06
N PRO A 212 41.94 -19.47 -31.27
CA PRO A 212 42.44 -18.86 -32.50
C PRO A 212 41.60 -17.67 -32.98
N HIS A 213 40.40 -17.46 -32.44
CA HIS A 213 39.47 -16.44 -32.93
C HIS A 213 38.74 -15.72 -31.80
N LYS A 214 38.61 -14.39 -31.93
CA LYS A 214 38.00 -13.50 -30.92
C LYS A 214 36.55 -13.88 -30.58
N LEU A 215 35.76 -14.38 -31.53
CA LEU A 215 34.39 -14.84 -31.26
C LEU A 215 34.34 -16.02 -30.26
N LEU A 216 35.33 -16.90 -30.28
CA LEU A 216 35.40 -18.01 -29.33
C LEU A 216 35.81 -17.51 -27.95
N ALA A 217 36.70 -16.51 -27.89
CA ALA A 217 37.05 -15.83 -26.64
C ALA A 217 35.83 -15.19 -25.97
N ILE A 218 34.93 -14.56 -26.75
CA ILE A 218 33.68 -13.99 -26.22
C ILE A 218 32.79 -15.06 -25.59
N LEU A 219 32.70 -16.27 -26.18
CA LEU A 219 31.95 -17.38 -25.60
C LEU A 219 32.52 -17.82 -24.25
N VAL A 220 33.85 -17.82 -24.11
CA VAL A 220 34.53 -18.11 -22.84
C VAL A 220 34.26 -17.01 -21.81
N ASP A 221 34.26 -15.75 -22.23
CA ASP A 221 33.91 -14.63 -21.35
C ASP A 221 32.46 -14.77 -20.82
N CYS A 222 31.51 -15.22 -21.65
CA CYS A 222 30.14 -15.49 -21.20
C CYS A 222 30.07 -16.58 -20.11
N ILE A 223 30.87 -17.64 -20.21
CA ILE A 223 30.96 -18.67 -19.15
C ILE A 223 31.45 -18.02 -17.86
N ALA A 224 32.56 -17.28 -17.93
CA ALA A 224 33.14 -16.62 -16.75
C ALA A 224 32.17 -15.62 -16.09
N ASP A 225 31.32 -14.96 -16.86
CA ASP A 225 30.30 -14.05 -16.32
C ASP A 225 29.13 -14.81 -15.65
N ASP A 226 28.74 -15.98 -16.17
CA ASP A 226 27.74 -16.85 -15.55
C ASP A 226 28.24 -17.43 -14.21
N GLU A 227 29.50 -17.88 -14.12
CA GLU A 227 30.09 -18.37 -12.86
C GLU A 227 30.05 -17.30 -11.75
N LYS A 228 30.43 -16.05 -12.08
CA LYS A 228 30.33 -14.91 -11.14
C LYS A 228 28.89 -14.63 -10.73
N LYS A 229 27.94 -14.84 -11.64
CA LYS A 229 26.51 -14.66 -11.37
C LYS A 229 25.99 -15.76 -10.45
N HIS A 230 26.36 -17.01 -10.67
CA HIS A 230 25.98 -18.15 -9.83
C HIS A 230 26.50 -17.99 -8.41
N GLU A 231 27.78 -17.65 -8.22
CA GLU A 231 28.34 -17.42 -6.88
C GLU A 231 27.53 -16.35 -6.13
N ARG A 232 27.20 -15.24 -6.80
CA ARG A 232 26.40 -14.17 -6.22
C ARG A 232 25.00 -14.64 -5.82
N ILE A 233 24.34 -15.44 -6.66
CA ILE A 233 23.01 -15.99 -6.36
C ILE A 233 23.08 -16.92 -5.14
N LEU A 234 24.01 -17.88 -5.13
CA LEU A 234 24.18 -18.84 -4.03
C LEU A 234 24.52 -18.13 -2.72
N LYS A 235 25.41 -17.13 -2.76
CA LYS A 235 25.76 -16.32 -1.58
C LYS A 235 24.53 -15.61 -1.00
N ASN A 236 23.69 -15.03 -1.85
CA ASN A 236 22.45 -14.38 -1.39
C ASN A 236 21.47 -15.39 -0.81
N LEU A 237 21.36 -16.59 -1.39
CA LEU A 237 20.47 -17.64 -0.91
C LEU A 237 20.92 -18.21 0.44
N VAL A 238 22.21 -18.48 0.63
CA VAL A 238 22.80 -18.88 1.92
C VAL A 238 22.51 -17.83 3.00
N ASN A 239 22.74 -16.56 2.70
CA ASN A 239 22.47 -15.47 3.65
C ASN A 239 20.98 -15.41 4.03
N TYR A 240 20.09 -15.56 3.05
CA TYR A 240 18.66 -15.59 3.28
C TYR A 240 18.24 -16.78 4.17
N ALA A 241 18.79 -17.98 3.91
CA ALA A 241 18.49 -19.18 4.68
C ALA A 241 18.94 -19.04 6.15
N ARG A 242 20.15 -18.53 6.39
CA ARG A 242 20.67 -18.29 7.75
C ARG A 242 19.80 -17.33 8.56
N VAL A 243 19.41 -16.19 7.97
CA VAL A 243 18.52 -15.22 8.64
C VAL A 243 17.15 -15.82 8.93
N SER A 244 16.66 -16.70 8.06
CA SER A 244 15.36 -17.35 8.22
C SER A 244 15.38 -18.40 9.34
N GLU A 245 16.46 -19.17 9.48
CA GLU A 245 16.65 -20.09 10.62
C GLU A 245 16.75 -19.36 11.97
N GLU A 246 17.49 -18.26 12.04
CA GLU A 246 17.65 -17.47 13.26
C GLU A 246 16.30 -16.93 13.77
N LYS A 247 15.43 -16.46 12.86
CA LYS A 247 14.08 -16.01 13.21
C LYS A 247 13.16 -17.16 13.62
N GLY A 248 13.30 -18.33 13.00
CA GLY A 248 12.55 -19.54 13.36
C GLY A 248 12.93 -20.10 14.74
N ARG A 249 14.17 -19.89 15.20
CA ARG A 249 14.63 -20.29 16.55
C ARG A 249 14.27 -19.29 17.65
N ALA A 250 13.88 -18.06 17.29
CA ALA A 250 13.50 -17.00 18.22
C ALA A 250 11.98 -16.86 18.43
N SER A 251 11.18 -17.73 17.81
CA SER A 251 9.71 -17.82 17.91
C SER A 251 9.30 -19.09 18.66
#